data_AF-A0A3D4US01-F1
#
_entry.id   AF-A0A3D4US01-F1
#
_cell.length_a   1.000
_cell.length_b   1.000
_cell.length_c   1.000
_cell.angle_alpha   90.00
_cell.angle_beta   90.00
_cell.angle_gamma   90.00
#
_symmetry.space_group_name_H-M   'P 1'
#
loop_
_entity.id
_entity.type
_entity.pdbx_description
1 polymer ?
#
loop_
_entity_poly.entity_id
_entity_poly.type
_entity_poly.pdbx_seq_one_letter_code
_entity_poly.pdbx_strand_id
1 'polypeptide(L)'
;MTSTNIKLRYKGESANVNISWEDEPFSGCVYTFTGANTAIWPYKEELSRLGGYFIQAREPQNIEAHLNAAYAASKYYKGFTYKVTPEVDLFAYLEPEDKDPEVVY
;
A
#
# COMPACT_ATOMS: atom_id res chain seq x y z
N MET A 1 14.14 14.10 1.57
CA MET A 1 12.70 13.79 1.59
C MET A 1 12.37 13.01 0.34
N THR A 2 12.07 11.73 0.52
CA THR A 2 11.73 10.81 -0.58
C THR A 2 10.21 10.71 -0.66
N SER A 3 9.66 10.52 -1.86
CA SER A 3 8.22 10.43 -2.04
C SER A 3 7.82 9.42 -3.11
N THR A 4 6.60 8.90 -2.98
CA THR A 4 5.96 8.07 -3.99
C THR A 4 4.47 8.38 -4.10
N ASN A 5 3.90 8.05 -5.25
CA ASN A 5 2.49 8.14 -5.55
C ASN A 5 1.94 6.73 -5.77
N ILE A 6 0.86 6.39 -5.08
CA ILE A 6 0.07 5.19 -5.34
C ILE A 6 -1.22 5.60 -6.04
N LYS A 7 -1.31 5.32 -7.34
CA LYS A 7 -2.53 5.49 -8.11
C LYS A 7 -3.45 4.30 -7.88
N LEU A 8 -4.65 4.56 -7.38
CA LEU A 8 -5.68 3.56 -7.06
C LEU A 8 -6.79 3.59 -8.11
N ARG A 9 -7.33 2.42 -8.45
CA ARG A 9 -8.51 2.29 -9.33
C ARG A 9 -9.45 1.22 -8.81
N TYR A 10 -10.74 1.54 -8.70
CA TYR A 10 -11.77 0.60 -8.28
C TYR A 10 -13.15 1.04 -8.78
N LYS A 11 -13.97 0.09 -9.26
CA LYS A 11 -15.35 0.35 -9.75
C LYS A 11 -15.44 1.50 -10.79
N GLY A 12 -14.44 1.62 -11.66
CA GLY A 12 -14.37 2.67 -12.69
C GLY A 12 -13.84 4.03 -12.22
N GLU A 13 -13.68 4.21 -10.91
CA GLU A 13 -13.19 5.43 -10.28
C GLU A 13 -11.67 5.39 -10.08
N SER A 14 -11.04 6.55 -9.91
CA SER A 14 -9.60 6.68 -9.65
C SER A 14 -9.31 7.59 -8.46
N ALA A 15 -8.23 7.28 -7.76
CA ALA A 15 -7.69 8.09 -6.68
C ALA A 15 -6.17 8.01 -6.63
N ASN A 16 -5.55 8.88 -5.84
CA ASN A 16 -4.12 8.86 -5.61
C ASN A 16 -3.82 8.97 -4.12
N VAL A 17 -2.76 8.29 -3.69
CA VAL A 17 -2.14 8.44 -2.37
C VAL A 17 -0.74 8.97 -2.60
N ASN A 18 -0.47 10.21 -2.19
CA ASN A 18 0.89 10.74 -2.20
C ASN A 18 1.49 10.53 -0.83
N ILE A 19 2.67 9.94 -0.77
CA ILE A 19 3.35 9.59 0.48
C ILE A 19 4.77 10.12 0.42
N SER A 20 5.24 10.73 1.49
CA SER A 20 6.59 11.27 1.63
C SER A 20 7.16 10.94 3.01
N TRP A 21 8.45 10.64 3.09
CA TRP A 21 9.15 10.28 4.32
C TRP A 21 10.53 10.94 4.42
N GLU A 22 11.03 11.03 5.65
CA GLU A 22 12.26 11.74 5.98
C GLU A 22 13.50 10.86 5.80
N ASP A 23 13.60 9.74 6.52
CA ASP A 23 14.77 8.85 6.58
C ASP A 23 14.38 7.35 6.56
N GLU A 24 15.34 6.47 6.23
CA GLU A 24 15.24 5.01 6.47
C GLU A 24 15.36 4.73 7.99
N PRO A 25 14.52 3.87 8.60
CA PRO A 25 13.61 2.89 8.00
C PRO A 25 12.17 3.43 7.89
N PHE A 26 11.99 4.46 7.05
CA PHE A 26 10.70 4.98 6.62
C PHE A 26 9.85 5.58 7.74
N SER A 27 10.50 6.27 8.69
CA SER A 27 9.85 7.02 9.75
C SER A 27 9.34 8.39 9.27
N GLY A 28 8.30 8.90 9.93
CA GLY A 28 7.76 10.23 9.64
C GLY A 28 7.01 10.29 8.31
N CYS A 29 6.30 9.22 7.92
CA CYS A 29 5.51 9.27 6.69
C CYS A 29 4.36 10.27 6.81
N VAL A 30 4.32 11.20 5.86
CA VAL A 30 3.19 12.09 5.60
C VAL A 30 2.48 11.59 4.36
N TYR A 31 1.16 11.47 4.40
CA TYR A 31 0.37 11.04 3.26
C TYR A 31 -0.86 11.92 3.01
N THR A 32 -1.26 12.01 1.75
CA THR A 32 -2.47 12.73 1.32
C THR A 32 -3.25 11.90 0.30
N PHE A 33 -4.58 12.01 0.36
CA PHE A 33 -5.48 11.37 -0.58
C PHE A 33 -6.10 12.40 -1.52
N THR A 34 -6.19 12.06 -2.80
CA THR A 34 -6.95 12.85 -3.79
C THR A 34 -7.78 11.94 -4.69
N GLY A 35 -8.91 12.43 -5.20
CA GLY A 35 -9.81 11.68 -6.09
C GLY A 35 -10.97 11.01 -5.37
N ALA A 36 -11.50 9.94 -5.97
CA ALA A 36 -12.78 9.36 -5.57
C ALA A 36 -12.69 8.50 -4.31
N ASN A 37 -13.58 8.74 -3.35
CA ASN A 37 -13.67 7.94 -2.12
C ASN A 37 -13.94 6.45 -2.40
N THR A 38 -14.67 6.13 -3.46
CA THR A 38 -14.89 4.73 -3.89
C THR A 38 -13.57 4.01 -4.18
N ALA A 39 -12.61 4.68 -4.82
CA ALA A 39 -11.30 4.12 -5.12
C ALA A 39 -10.35 4.11 -3.90
N ILE A 40 -10.54 5.03 -2.96
CA ILE A 40 -9.74 5.13 -1.72
C ILE A 40 -10.18 4.12 -0.67
N TRP A 41 -11.47 3.78 -0.61
CA TRP A 41 -12.05 3.01 0.48
C TRP A 41 -11.39 1.63 0.71
N PRO A 42 -11.18 0.77 -0.30
CA PRO A 42 -10.52 -0.52 -0.10
C PRO A 42 -9.13 -0.40 0.49
N TYR A 43 -8.38 0.59 -0.01
CA TYR A 43 -7.04 0.90 0.47
C TYR A 43 -7.03 1.31 1.95
N LYS A 44 -7.94 2.20 2.35
CA LYS A 44 -8.05 2.66 3.75
C LYS A 44 -8.47 1.54 4.68
N GLU A 45 -9.36 0.67 4.23
CA GLU A 45 -9.79 -0.49 5.01
C GLU A 45 -8.59 -1.41 5.31
N GLU A 46 -7.83 -1.80 4.29
CA GLU A 46 -6.63 -2.63 4.49
C GLU A 46 -5.55 -1.92 5.30
N LEU A 47 -5.32 -0.62 5.08
CA LEU A 47 -4.35 0.15 5.87
C LEU A 47 -4.72 0.16 7.38
N SER A 48 -6.02 0.27 7.70
CA SER A 48 -6.48 0.23 9.09
C SER A 48 -6.35 -1.15 9.74
N ARG A 49 -6.43 -2.23 8.96
CA ARG A 49 -6.20 -3.60 9.42
C ARG A 49 -4.71 -3.87 9.65
N LEU A 50 -3.85 -3.38 8.77
CA LEU A 50 -2.39 -3.58 8.86
C LEU A 50 -1.76 -2.89 10.07
N GLY A 51 -2.33 -1.75 10.51
CA GLY A 51 -1.91 -1.05 11.72
C GLY A 51 -1.99 -1.87 13.01
N GLY A 52 -2.61 -3.06 12.99
CA GLY A 52 -2.68 -3.97 14.13
C GLY A 52 -1.80 -5.22 14.05
N TYR A 53 -1.28 -5.62 12.87
CA TYR A 53 -0.73 -6.98 12.68
C TYR A 53 0.73 -7.06 12.22
N PHE A 54 1.26 -6.09 11.47
CA PHE A 54 2.43 -6.37 10.63
C PHE A 54 3.64 -5.44 10.80
N ILE A 55 3.66 -4.57 11.81
CA ILE A 55 4.74 -3.58 11.91
C ILE A 55 5.33 -3.54 13.32
N GLN A 56 6.66 -3.61 13.38
CA GLN A 56 7.44 -3.16 14.53
C GLN A 56 7.30 -1.65 14.80
N ALA A 57 6.37 -0.96 14.12
CA ALA A 57 6.03 0.43 14.33
C ALA A 57 4.66 0.51 15.01
N ARG A 58 4.62 1.21 16.14
CA ARG A 58 3.39 1.50 16.89
C ARG A 58 2.39 2.37 16.11
N GLU A 59 2.71 2.81 14.89
CA GLU A 59 1.97 3.86 14.20
C GLU A 59 1.85 3.62 12.68
N PRO A 60 0.73 4.02 12.04
CA PRO A 60 0.47 3.89 10.59
C PRO A 60 1.30 4.87 9.72
N GLN A 61 2.53 5.18 10.15
CA GLN A 61 3.41 6.20 9.59
C GLN A 61 4.65 5.59 8.91
N ASN A 62 4.52 4.37 8.39
CA ASN A 62 5.56 3.68 7.60
C ASN A 62 5.05 3.42 6.18
N ILE A 63 5.86 3.71 5.17
CA ILE A 63 5.58 3.50 3.74
C ILE A 63 5.24 2.05 3.41
N GLU A 64 5.83 1.09 4.13
CA GLU A 64 5.56 -0.34 3.98
C GLU A 64 4.10 -0.66 4.27
N ALA A 65 3.51 -0.04 5.30
CA ALA A 65 2.10 -0.18 5.63
C ALA A 65 1.21 0.24 4.46
N HIS A 66 1.58 1.35 3.82
CA HIS A 66 0.84 1.92 2.71
C HIS A 66 0.93 1.08 1.44
N LEU A 67 2.08 0.48 1.16
CA LEU A 67 2.26 -0.36 -0.01
C LEU A 67 1.64 -1.75 0.20
N ASN A 68 1.77 -2.32 1.39
CA ASN A 68 1.06 -3.54 1.79
C ASN A 68 -0.46 -3.35 1.75
N ALA A 69 -0.97 -2.18 2.15
CA ALA A 69 -2.40 -1.88 2.05
C ALA A 69 -2.89 -1.90 0.60
N ALA A 70 -2.12 -1.33 -0.33
CA ALA A 70 -2.46 -1.36 -1.75
C ALA A 70 -2.42 -2.79 -2.32
N TYR A 71 -1.41 -3.57 -1.93
CA TYR A 71 -1.27 -4.97 -2.32
C TYR A 71 -2.44 -5.82 -1.79
N ALA A 72 -2.71 -5.78 -0.48
CA ALA A 72 -3.82 -6.48 0.15
C ALA A 72 -5.16 -6.08 -0.48
N ALA A 73 -5.37 -4.79 -0.75
CA ALA A 73 -6.59 -4.32 -1.41
C ALA A 73 -6.75 -4.92 -2.83
N SER A 74 -5.66 -5.10 -3.57
CA SER A 74 -5.71 -5.76 -4.89
C SER A 74 -6.05 -7.24 -4.82
N LYS A 75 -5.73 -7.91 -3.72
CA LYS A 75 -6.04 -9.33 -3.50
C LYS A 75 -7.47 -9.53 -3.02
N TYR A 76 -7.95 -8.71 -2.08
CA TYR A 76 -9.26 -8.91 -1.45
C TYR A 76 -10.42 -8.22 -2.15
N TYR A 77 -10.20 -7.14 -2.91
CA TYR A 77 -11.27 -6.40 -3.58
C TYR A 77 -11.22 -6.62 -5.10
N LYS A 78 -12.13 -7.45 -5.61
CA LYS A 78 -12.19 -7.80 -7.03
C LYS A 78 -12.30 -6.56 -7.92
N GLY A 79 -11.33 -6.37 -8.81
CA GLY A 79 -11.28 -5.23 -9.74
C GLY A 79 -10.60 -3.98 -9.16
N PHE A 80 -10.04 -4.06 -7.95
CA PHE A 80 -9.13 -3.06 -7.44
C PHE A 80 -7.76 -3.24 -8.09
N THR A 81 -7.17 -2.14 -8.56
CA THR A 81 -5.80 -2.13 -9.09
C THR A 81 -5.05 -0.91 -8.57
N TYR A 82 -3.72 -1.03 -8.49
CA TYR A 82 -2.86 0.07 -8.07
C TYR A 82 -1.58 0.15 -8.91
N LYS A 83 -0.94 1.33 -8.91
CA LYS A 83 0.38 1.55 -9.49
C LYS A 83 1.18 2.48 -8.60
N VAL A 84 2.45 2.15 -8.34
CA VAL A 84 3.38 2.92 -7.50
C VAL A 84 4.35 3.68 -8.40
N THR A 85 4.64 4.95 -8.12
CA THR A 85 5.56 5.77 -8.92
C THR A 85 6.25 6.86 -8.08
N PRO A 86 7.59 6.94 -8.05
CA PRO A 86 8.53 5.96 -8.61
C PRO A 86 8.33 4.58 -7.98
N GLU A 87 8.76 3.54 -8.67
CA GLU A 87 8.80 2.20 -8.08
C GLU A 87 9.67 2.27 -6.83
N VAL A 88 9.12 1.83 -5.71
CA VAL A 88 9.83 1.73 -4.44
C VAL A 88 10.16 0.26 -4.29
N ASP A 89 11.45 -0.05 -4.27
CA ASP A 89 11.92 -1.39 -3.95
C ASP A 89 11.67 -1.63 -2.47
N LEU A 90 10.52 -2.25 -2.18
CA LEU A 90 10.30 -2.77 -0.86
C LEU A 90 10.88 -4.15 -0.82
N PHE A 91 11.68 -4.42 0.20
CA PHE A 91 11.74 -5.76 0.75
C PHE A 91 10.36 -6.07 1.30
N ALA A 92 9.44 -6.48 0.41
CA ALA A 92 8.12 -6.92 0.80
C ALA A 92 8.34 -8.02 1.82
N TYR A 93 8.00 -7.75 3.08
CA TYR A 93 7.86 -8.78 4.09
C TYR A 93 6.55 -9.53 3.79
N LEU A 94 6.54 -10.20 2.63
CA LEU A 94 5.70 -11.36 2.43
C LEU A 94 6.26 -12.40 3.39
N GLU A 95 5.44 -12.94 4.27
CA GLU A 95 5.82 -14.16 4.96
C GLU A 95 6.19 -15.19 3.88
N PRO A 96 7.20 -16.06 4.10
CA PRO A 96 7.69 -17.00 3.09
C PRO A 96 6.61 -17.85 2.40
N GLU A 97 5.43 -17.94 3.03
CA GLU A 97 4.23 -18.67 2.62
C GLU A 97 3.40 -17.97 1.53
N ASP A 98 3.60 -16.67 1.29
CA ASP A 98 2.94 -15.89 0.24
C ASP A 98 3.71 -15.88 -1.10
N LYS A 99 4.79 -16.68 -1.21
CA LYS A 99 5.46 -16.92 -2.49
C LYS A 99 4.50 -17.66 -3.43
N ASP A 100 4.45 -17.20 -4.68
CA ASP A 100 3.61 -17.72 -5.77
C ASP A 100 3.38 -19.24 -5.68
N PRO A 101 2.14 -19.75 -5.83
CA PRO A 101 1.92 -21.17 -6.01
C PRO A 101 2.74 -21.62 -7.23
N GLU A 102 3.65 -22.56 -7.00
CA GLU A 102 4.64 -23.04 -7.98
C GLU A 102 4.06 -23.13 -9.39
N VAL A 103 4.66 -22.41 -10.34
CA VAL A 103 4.45 -22.68 -11.77
C VAL A 103 5.18 -23.99 -12.08
N VAL A 104 4.44 -25.10 -12.06
CA VAL A 104 4.96 -26.40 -12.47
C VAL A 104 4.75 -26.56 -13.99
N TYR A 105 5.86 -26.73 -14.72
CA TYR A 105 5.89 -27.28 -16.09
C TYR A 105 5.79 -28.80 -16.07
#